data_AF-A0A1Q3BJL6-F1
#
_entry.id   AF-A0A1Q3BJL6-F1
#
_cell.length_a   1.000
_cell.length_b   1.000
_cell.length_c   1.000
_cell.angle_alpha   90.00
_cell.angle_beta   90.00
_cell.angle_gamma   90.00
#
_symmetry.space_group_name_H-M   'P 1'
#
loop_
_entity.id
_entity.type
_entity.pdbx_description
1 polymer ?
#
loop_
_entity_poly.entity_id
_entity_poly.type
_entity_poly.pdbx_seq_one_letter_code
_entity_poly.pdbx_strand_id
1 'polypeptide(L)'
;MEENEELKIEIDALKKSFSTFSNSSTKLENLLGLQRCVFDKAGLGFEELKNVKHFKNFFVKKNEPKIVCNYCGKLGHISTSCFVRNNLGYAKTRKNWVPKGTLVTNLKGPKLKWVPKA
;
A
#
# COMPACT_ATOMS: atom_id res chain seq x y z
N MET A 1 -10.68 -21.18 -57.91
CA MET A 1 -9.91 -22.25 -57.24
C MET A 1 -8.89 -21.63 -56.30
N GLU A 2 -8.18 -20.60 -56.78
CA GLU A 2 -7.20 -19.78 -56.05
C GLU A 2 -7.71 -19.20 -54.71
N GLU A 3 -8.89 -18.56 -54.70
CA GLU A 3 -9.52 -18.04 -53.47
C GLU A 3 -9.78 -19.13 -52.40
N ASN A 4 -10.09 -20.36 -52.83
CA ASN A 4 -10.35 -21.46 -51.90
C ASN A 4 -9.05 -22.02 -51.28
N GLU A 5 -7.90 -21.80 -51.93
CA GLU A 5 -6.58 -22.12 -51.42
C GLU A 5 -6.09 -21.05 -50.44
N GLU A 6 -6.31 -19.77 -50.76
CA GLU A 6 -6.02 -18.65 -49.85
C GLU A 6 -6.84 -18.77 -48.54
N LEU A 7 -8.14 -19.04 -48.65
CA LEU A 7 -9.01 -19.24 -47.48
C LEU A 7 -8.56 -20.41 -46.60
N LYS A 8 -8.03 -21.50 -47.18
CA LYS A 8 -7.48 -22.61 -46.39
C LYS A 8 -6.25 -22.20 -45.59
N ILE A 9 -5.38 -21.39 -46.18
CA ILE A 9 -4.17 -20.87 -45.51
C ILE A 9 -4.57 -19.95 -44.35
N GLU A 10 -5.53 -19.06 -44.56
CA GLU A 10 -6.04 -18.17 -43.50
C GLU A 10 -6.69 -18.95 -42.35
N ILE A 11 -7.50 -19.97 -42.66
CA ILE A 11 -8.13 -20.83 -41.65
C ILE A 11 -7.07 -21.56 -40.82
N ASP A 12 -5.99 -22.04 -41.44
CA ASP A 12 -4.94 -22.74 -40.72
C ASP A 12 -4.15 -21.79 -39.81
N ALA A 13 -3.83 -20.59 -40.31
CA ALA A 13 -3.22 -19.52 -39.51
C ALA A 13 -4.11 -19.12 -38.31
N LEU A 14 -5.42 -18.99 -38.54
CA LEU A 14 -6.39 -18.64 -37.51
C LEU A 14 -6.54 -19.76 -36.46
N LYS A 15 -6.58 -21.03 -36.88
CA LYS A 15 -6.61 -22.16 -35.94
C LYS A 15 -5.36 -22.18 -35.06
N LYS A 16 -4.19 -21.87 -35.61
CA LYS A 16 -2.92 -21.81 -34.85
C LYS A 16 -2.92 -20.67 -33.84
N SER A 17 -3.42 -19.49 -34.21
CA SER A 17 -3.53 -18.36 -33.28
C SER A 17 -4.55 -18.67 -32.17
N PHE A 18 -5.69 -19.28 -32.52
CA PHE A 18 -6.72 -19.68 -31.56
C PHE A 18 -6.23 -20.75 -30.57
N SER A 19 -5.50 -21.76 -31.04
CA SER A 19 -4.94 -22.80 -30.14
C SER A 19 -3.94 -22.21 -29.14
N THR A 20 -3.09 -21.28 -29.61
CA THR A 20 -2.14 -20.57 -28.75
C THR A 20 -2.86 -19.70 -27.71
N PHE A 21 -3.87 -18.94 -28.15
CA PHE A 21 -4.70 -18.12 -27.27
C PHE A 21 -5.41 -18.97 -26.21
N SER A 22 -6.05 -20.06 -26.62
CA SER A 22 -6.74 -20.98 -25.71
C SER A 22 -5.79 -21.55 -24.64
N ASN A 23 -4.60 -22.01 -25.04
CA ASN A 23 -3.59 -22.49 -24.10
C ASN A 23 -3.07 -21.40 -23.14
N SER A 24 -2.96 -20.16 -23.61
CA SER A 24 -2.60 -19.04 -22.73
C SER A 24 -3.72 -18.69 -21.74
N SER A 25 -4.98 -18.78 -22.19
CA SER A 25 -6.17 -18.50 -21.38
C SER A 25 -6.32 -19.50 -20.25
N THR A 26 -6.16 -20.80 -20.51
CA THR A 26 -6.22 -21.83 -19.46
C THR A 26 -5.13 -21.65 -18.40
N LYS A 27 -3.92 -21.23 -18.80
CA LYS A 27 -2.84 -20.90 -17.85
C LYS A 27 -3.20 -19.71 -16.97
N LEU A 28 -3.79 -18.67 -17.55
CA LEU A 28 -4.24 -17.49 -16.81
C LEU A 28 -5.34 -17.86 -15.82
N GLU A 29 -6.35 -18.63 -16.23
CA GLU A 29 -7.44 -19.08 -15.36
C GLU A 29 -6.91 -19.92 -14.18
N ASN A 30 -5.96 -20.82 -14.42
CA ASN A 30 -5.33 -21.60 -13.35
C ASN A 30 -4.60 -20.70 -12.33
N LEU A 31 -3.89 -19.69 -12.81
CA LEU A 31 -3.17 -18.74 -11.97
C LEU A 31 -4.13 -17.84 -11.16
N LEU A 32 -5.22 -17.36 -11.78
CA LEU A 32 -6.25 -16.58 -11.10
C LEU A 32 -7.05 -17.43 -10.10
N GLY A 33 -7.34 -18.69 -10.43
CA GLY A 33 -8.02 -19.65 -9.56
C GLY A 33 -7.26 -19.88 -8.24
N LEU A 34 -5.92 -19.97 -8.29
CA LEU A 34 -5.08 -20.06 -7.09
C LEU A 34 -5.10 -18.78 -6.24
N GLN A 35 -5.42 -17.63 -6.84
CA GLN A 35 -5.37 -16.32 -6.21
C GLN A 35 -6.71 -15.82 -5.68
N ARG A 36 -7.86 -16.39 -6.10
CA ARG A 36 -9.20 -16.04 -5.59
C ARG A 36 -9.40 -16.50 -4.14
N CYS A 37 -8.48 -16.16 -3.24
CA CYS A 37 -8.64 -16.33 -1.80
C CYS A 37 -9.62 -15.25 -1.30
N VAL A 38 -10.91 -15.58 -1.28
CA VAL A 38 -12.04 -14.69 -0.86
C VAL A 38 -12.02 -14.36 0.65
N PHE A 39 -11.03 -14.88 1.37
CA PHE A 39 -11.03 -14.93 2.83
C PHE A 39 -10.19 -13.84 3.49
N ASP A 40 -9.22 -13.25 2.79
CA ASP A 40 -8.42 -12.13 3.30
C ASP A 40 -9.17 -10.81 3.09
N LYS A 41 -10.31 -10.66 3.79
CA LYS A 41 -11.11 -9.42 3.82
C LYS A 41 -10.69 -8.48 4.95
N ALA A 42 -9.65 -8.82 5.71
CA ALA A 42 -9.18 -8.02 6.85
C ALA A 42 -8.78 -6.60 6.41
N GLY A 43 -8.27 -6.44 5.19
CA GLY A 43 -7.97 -5.13 4.60
C GLY A 43 -9.19 -4.24 4.30
N LEU A 44 -10.40 -4.77 4.36
CA LEU A 44 -11.67 -4.05 4.15
C LEU A 44 -12.45 -3.83 5.46
N GLY A 45 -11.85 -4.11 6.62
CA GLY A 45 -12.48 -3.89 7.94
C GLY A 45 -13.36 -5.04 8.43
N PHE A 46 -13.34 -6.20 7.77
CA PHE A 46 -13.95 -7.44 8.30
C PHE A 46 -13.00 -8.13 9.28
N GLU A 47 -13.56 -8.83 10.27
CA GLU A 47 -12.77 -9.65 11.19
C GLU A 47 -12.09 -10.81 10.44
N GLU A 48 -10.82 -11.03 10.75
CA GLU A 48 -10.01 -12.06 10.11
C GLU A 48 -10.47 -13.46 10.58
N LEU A 49 -10.85 -14.30 9.62
CA LEU A 49 -11.29 -15.66 9.90
C LEU A 49 -10.07 -16.53 10.25
N LYS A 50 -9.92 -16.86 11.53
CA LYS A 50 -8.75 -17.57 12.10
C LYS A 50 -8.43 -18.94 11.48
N ASN A 51 -9.39 -19.59 10.84
CA ASN A 51 -9.26 -20.98 10.37
C ASN A 51 -9.16 -21.12 8.85
N VAL A 52 -8.88 -20.04 8.12
CA VAL A 52 -8.79 -20.13 6.66
C VAL A 52 -7.35 -20.26 6.20
N LYS A 53 -7.11 -21.20 5.27
CA LYS A 53 -5.82 -21.30 4.57
C LYS A 53 -5.60 -20.03 3.74
N HIS A 54 -4.67 -19.20 4.20
CA HIS A 54 -4.20 -18.04 3.48
C HIS A 54 -3.19 -18.50 2.42
N PHE A 55 -3.59 -18.40 1.16
CA PHE A 55 -2.68 -18.64 0.04
C PHE A 55 -1.82 -17.40 -0.20
N LYS A 56 -0.57 -17.59 -0.60
CA LYS A 56 0.37 -16.49 -0.84
C LYS A 56 -0.06 -15.73 -2.11
N ASN A 57 -0.60 -14.54 -1.96
CA ASN A 57 -0.99 -13.67 -3.07
C ASN A 57 0.25 -13.16 -3.83
N PHE A 58 0.30 -13.36 -5.16
CA PHE A 58 1.42 -12.91 -6.01
C PHE A 58 1.28 -11.46 -6.49
N PHE A 59 0.06 -10.94 -6.62
CA PHE A 59 -0.19 -9.61 -7.20
C PHE A 59 -0.38 -8.51 -6.16
N VAL A 60 -0.75 -8.88 -4.93
CA VAL A 60 -0.87 -7.90 -3.84
C VAL A 60 0.46 -7.85 -3.12
N LYS A 61 1.13 -6.69 -3.23
CA LYS A 61 2.34 -6.41 -2.45
C LYS A 61 1.95 -6.48 -0.97
N LYS A 62 2.63 -7.32 -0.19
CA LYS A 62 2.37 -7.40 1.26
C LYS A 62 2.50 -6.00 1.86
N ASN A 63 1.41 -5.49 2.44
CA ASN A 63 1.50 -4.34 3.33
C ASN A 63 2.14 -4.84 4.61
N GLU A 64 3.47 -4.82 4.68
CA GLU A 64 4.15 -5.00 5.95
C GLU A 64 3.66 -3.89 6.89
N PRO A 65 3.12 -4.24 8.07
CA PRO A 65 2.68 -3.23 9.02
C PRO A 65 3.91 -2.40 9.40
N LYS A 66 3.99 -1.19 8.86
CA LYS A 66 4.98 -0.20 9.24
C LYS A 66 4.61 0.27 10.64
N ILE A 67 5.14 -0.40 11.65
CA ILE A 67 4.98 0.01 13.04
C ILE A 67 5.71 1.36 13.19
N VAL A 68 4.96 2.45 13.12
CA VAL A 68 5.45 3.82 13.34
C VAL A 68 5.15 4.21 14.79
N CYS A 69 6.15 4.75 15.47
CA CYS A 69 5.97 5.31 16.80
C CYS A 69 5.24 6.65 16.73
N ASN A 70 4.06 6.78 17.33
CA ASN A 70 3.32 8.06 17.36
C ASN A 70 4.03 9.15 18.17
N TYR A 71 4.99 8.79 19.04
CA TYR A 71 5.74 9.76 19.85
C TYR A 71 6.95 10.35 19.09
N CYS A 72 7.81 9.50 18.51
CA CYS A 72 9.05 9.94 17.87
C CYS A 72 9.04 9.88 16.33
N GLY A 73 7.98 9.35 15.72
CA GLY A 73 7.84 9.21 14.27
C GLY A 73 8.76 8.19 13.61
N LYS A 74 9.59 7.47 14.39
CA LYS A 74 10.49 6.43 13.86
C LYS A 74 9.78 5.09 13.70
N LEU A 75 10.23 4.30 12.72
CA LEU A 75 9.75 2.95 12.46
C LEU A 75 10.33 1.93 13.48
N GLY A 76 9.64 0.79 13.60
CA GLY A 76 10.13 -0.41 14.30
C GLY A 76 9.68 -0.55 15.75
N HIS A 77 8.90 0.40 16.31
CA HIS A 77 8.41 0.31 17.68
C HIS A 77 7.13 1.14 17.91
N ILE A 78 6.36 0.78 18.94
CA ILE A 78 5.16 1.50 19.37
C ILE A 78 5.50 2.56 20.42
N SER A 79 4.58 3.50 20.68
CA SER A 79 4.84 4.61 21.62
C SER A 79 5.20 4.16 23.05
N THR A 80 4.72 2.99 23.50
CA THR A 80 5.02 2.48 24.85
C THR A 80 6.45 1.97 25.01
N SER A 81 7.05 1.45 23.93
CA SER A 81 8.45 1.01 23.90
C SER A 81 9.39 2.09 23.37
N CYS A 82 8.92 3.33 23.21
CA CYS A 82 9.73 4.41 22.70
C CYS A 82 10.82 4.85 23.69
N PHE A 83 12.08 4.66 23.32
CA PHE A 83 13.24 5.07 24.10
C PHE A 83 13.21 6.56 24.46
N VAL A 84 12.78 7.41 23.54
CA VAL A 84 12.68 8.87 23.77
C VAL A 84 11.60 9.19 24.81
N ARG A 85 10.51 8.42 24.85
CA ARG A 85 9.44 8.57 25.84
C ARG A 85 9.86 8.07 27.22
N ASN A 86 10.58 6.95 27.27
CA ASN A 86 10.97 6.31 28.54
C ASN A 86 12.22 6.92 29.17
N ASN A 87 13.07 7.62 28.41
CA ASN A 87 14.20 8.35 28.99
C ASN A 87 13.80 9.80 29.32
N LEU A 88 13.52 10.04 30.61
CA LEU A 88 13.23 11.36 31.19
C LEU A 88 14.32 12.42 30.90
N GLY A 89 15.55 12.00 30.57
CA GLY A 89 16.70 12.88 30.31
C GLY A 89 16.78 13.48 28.89
N TYR A 90 16.22 12.83 27.87
CA TYR A 90 16.25 13.32 26.48
C TYR A 90 14.97 14.06 26.07
N ALA A 91 13.89 13.90 26.85
CA ALA A 91 12.56 14.43 26.54
C ALA A 91 12.40 15.96 26.68
N LYS A 92 13.45 16.68 27.10
CA LYS A 92 13.40 18.13 27.34
C LYS A 92 14.11 18.96 26.27
N THR A 93 14.17 18.53 25.02
CA THR A 93 14.20 19.53 23.93
C THR A 93 12.85 20.23 23.96
N ARG A 94 12.72 21.28 24.80
CA ARG A 94 11.53 22.11 24.89
C ARG A 94 11.20 22.53 23.46
N LYS A 95 10.04 22.08 22.95
CA LYS A 95 9.47 22.62 21.72
C LYS A 95 9.11 24.07 22.04
N ASN A 96 10.08 24.97 21.84
CA ASN A 96 9.87 26.38 22.01
C ASN A 96 8.89 26.81 20.92
N TRP A 97 7.73 27.28 21.35
CA TRP A 97 6.77 27.91 20.45
C TRP A 97 7.30 29.28 20.07
N VAL A 98 7.32 29.59 18.78
CA VAL A 98 7.68 30.92 18.28
C VAL A 98 6.46 31.55 17.60
N PRO A 99 6.24 32.87 17.73
CA PRO A 99 5.19 33.55 16.99
C PRO A 99 5.49 33.44 15.49
N LYS A 100 4.48 33.03 14.71
CA LYS A 100 4.62 32.86 13.25
C LYS A 100 4.76 34.22 12.58
N GLY A 101 5.93 34.51 12.01
CA GLY A 101 6.22 35.73 11.25
C GLY A 101 6.97 36.77 12.07
N THR A 102 8.28 36.87 11.84
CA THR A 102 9.11 37.99 12.30
C THR A 102 9.12 39.04 11.20
N LEU A 103 8.94 40.32 11.57
CA LEU A 103 8.86 41.54 10.74
C LEU A 103 7.45 42.15 10.59
N VAL A 104 6.82 42.54 11.70
CA VAL A 104 5.96 43.75 11.67
C VAL A 104 6.08 44.46 13.02
N THR A 105 6.63 45.67 13.02
CA THR A 105 6.59 46.57 14.16
C THR A 105 5.14 46.94 14.48
N ASN A 106 4.73 46.73 15.73
CA ASN A 106 3.44 47.15 16.33
C ASN A 106 2.20 46.27 16.01
N LEU A 107 2.03 45.15 16.73
CA LEU A 107 0.77 44.40 16.76
C LEU A 107 -0.03 44.75 18.03
N LYS A 108 -0.98 45.68 17.93
CA LYS A 108 -2.10 45.78 18.88
C LYS A 108 -3.23 44.88 18.40
N GLY A 109 -3.34 43.67 18.96
CA GLY A 109 -4.49 42.81 18.71
C GLY A 109 -4.33 41.36 19.21
N PRO A 110 -5.41 40.72 19.71
CA PRO A 110 -5.36 39.39 20.30
C PRO A 110 -5.48 38.33 19.21
N LYS A 111 -4.36 37.95 18.55
CA LYS A 111 -4.28 36.72 17.71
C LYS A 111 -2.83 36.43 17.26
N LEU A 112 -1.95 36.12 18.23
CA LEU A 112 -0.65 35.51 17.92
C LEU A 112 -0.85 34.01 17.60
N LYS A 113 -0.61 33.60 16.35
CA LYS A 113 -0.55 32.18 15.99
C LYS A 113 0.85 31.66 16.31
N TRP A 114 0.94 30.79 17.31
CA TRP A 114 2.18 30.11 17.70
C TRP A 114 2.44 28.91 16.79
N VAL A 115 3.70 28.73 16.36
CA VAL A 115 4.13 27.56 15.58
C VAL A 115 5.35 26.88 16.23
N PRO A 116 5.53 25.55 16.04
CA PRO A 116 6.75 24.87 16.48
C PRO A 116 7.97 25.47 15.78
N LYS A 117 9.04 25.76 16.54
CA LYS A 117 10.33 26.14 15.97
C LYS A 117 10.91 24.95 15.18
N ALA A 118 11.18 25.17 13.89
CA ALA A 118 11.82 24.21 13.00
C ALA A 118 13.28 23.96 13.42
#